data_AF-A0A212IUN8-F1
#
_entry.id   AF-A0A212IUN8-F1
#
_cell.length_a   1.000
_cell.length_b   1.000
_cell.length_c   1.000
_cell.angle_alpha   90.00
_cell.angle_beta   90.00
_cell.angle_gamma   90.00
#
_symmetry.space_group_name_H-M   'P 1'
#
loop_
_entity.id
_entity.type
_entity.pdbx_description
1 polymer ?
#
loop_
_entity_poly.entity_id
_entity_poly.type
_entity_poly.pdbx_seq_one_letter_code
_entity_poly.pdbx_strand_id
1 'polypeptide(L)'
;MEQVQSENELARLQVQIRQCRLCQDTFGFEPRPIVLGDRSAKIMQISQAPSKTVHETGRPFNDASGRKLRGEWYHISDDVFYDPDRFYIVSMAHCYPGKAPGGGDRRPPKVCAEHWLSREMPLVDNALYIIIGGIAAEFFFPGRGLTQLVFEDLQLRGKPAYVLPHPSPLNVKWFMDYPQFTAERMPKIREEIHRALDL
;
A
#
# COMPACT_ATOMS: atom_id res chain seq x y z
N MET A 1 1.06 -27.99 -9.32
CA MET A 1 0.19 -27.57 -10.43
C MET A 1 -0.55 -26.28 -10.12
N GLU A 2 -1.26 -26.20 -8.98
CA GLU A 2 -2.07 -25.03 -8.60
C GLU A 2 -1.23 -23.75 -8.29
N GLN A 3 -0.07 -23.90 -7.65
CA GLN A 3 0.89 -22.79 -7.45
C GLN A 3 1.43 -22.24 -8.78
N VAL A 4 1.88 -23.10 -9.70
CA VAL A 4 2.38 -22.68 -11.03
C VAL A 4 1.27 -22.01 -11.86
N GLN A 5 0.03 -22.48 -11.76
CA GLN A 5 -1.10 -21.88 -12.47
C GLN A 5 -1.44 -20.47 -11.95
N SER A 6 -1.36 -20.28 -10.63
CA SER A 6 -1.64 -18.99 -9.99
C SER A 6 -0.49 -17.98 -10.09
N GLU A 7 0.78 -18.41 -10.12
CA GLU A 7 1.92 -17.56 -10.50
C GLU A 7 1.76 -17.02 -11.93
N ASN A 8 1.42 -17.90 -12.87
CA ASN A 8 1.14 -17.52 -14.26
C ASN A 8 -0.07 -16.57 -14.36
N GLU A 9 -1.06 -16.69 -13.47
CA GLU A 9 -2.21 -15.81 -13.42
C GLU A 9 -1.86 -14.40 -12.94
N LEU A 10 -1.11 -14.29 -11.84
CA LEU A 10 -0.66 -12.99 -11.32
C LEU A 10 0.22 -12.25 -12.33
N ALA A 11 1.17 -12.95 -12.96
CA ALA A 11 2.02 -12.36 -13.98
C ALA A 11 1.20 -11.81 -15.17
N ARG A 12 0.21 -12.57 -15.66
CA ARG A 12 -0.72 -12.11 -16.71
C ARG A 12 -1.53 -10.90 -16.25
N LEU A 13 -2.03 -10.91 -15.02
CA LEU A 13 -2.78 -9.80 -14.46
C LEU A 13 -1.93 -8.53 -14.37
N GLN A 14 -0.67 -8.63 -13.94
CA GLN A 14 0.24 -7.50 -13.87
C GLN A 14 0.57 -6.92 -15.26
N VAL A 15 0.64 -7.74 -16.31
CA VAL A 15 0.76 -7.23 -17.69
C VAL A 15 -0.47 -6.41 -18.08
N GLN A 16 -1.68 -6.90 -17.76
CA GLN A 16 -2.92 -6.16 -18.01
C GLN A 16 -2.97 -4.85 -17.22
N ILE A 17 -2.57 -4.87 -15.95
CA ILE A 17 -2.50 -3.69 -15.09
C ILE A 17 -1.60 -2.64 -15.72
N ARG A 18 -0.37 -2.99 -16.13
CA ARG A 18 0.59 -2.03 -16.73
C ARG A 18 0.10 -1.40 -18.03
N GLN A 19 -0.80 -2.08 -18.75
CA GLN A 19 -1.43 -1.58 -19.98
C GLN A 19 -2.74 -0.82 -19.74
N CYS A 20 -3.23 -0.77 -18.50
CA CYS A 20 -4.49 -0.11 -18.17
C CYS A 20 -4.48 1.38 -18.57
N ARG A 21 -5.57 1.82 -19.22
CA ARG A 21 -5.85 3.23 -19.56
C ARG A 21 -7.23 3.72 -19.07
N LEU A 22 -7.89 2.96 -18.21
CA LEU A 22 -9.27 3.20 -17.74
C LEU A 22 -9.50 4.62 -17.21
N CYS A 23 -8.50 5.21 -16.54
CA CYS A 23 -8.64 6.50 -15.88
C CYS A 23 -8.07 7.68 -16.71
N GLN A 24 -7.65 7.46 -17.96
CA GLN A 24 -6.94 8.46 -18.77
C GLN A 24 -7.75 9.76 -18.93
N ASP A 25 -9.01 9.65 -19.33
CA ASP A 25 -9.87 10.82 -19.56
C ASP A 25 -10.13 11.61 -18.27
N THR A 26 -10.33 10.90 -17.15
CA THR A 26 -10.47 11.50 -15.82
C THR A 26 -9.20 12.25 -15.40
N PHE A 27 -8.03 11.72 -15.74
CA PHE A 27 -6.76 12.31 -15.35
C PHE A 27 -6.34 13.47 -16.24
N GLY A 28 -6.64 13.41 -17.54
CA GLY A 28 -6.17 14.36 -18.54
C GLY A 28 -4.71 14.16 -18.95
N PHE A 29 -4.11 13.00 -18.61
CA PHE A 29 -2.75 12.61 -18.96
C PHE A 29 -2.62 11.08 -18.96
N GLU A 30 -1.53 10.57 -19.52
CA GLU A 30 -1.31 9.13 -19.64
C GLU A 30 -1.16 8.45 -18.26
N PRO A 31 -2.01 7.46 -17.93
CA PRO A 31 -1.87 6.68 -16.70
C PRO A 31 -0.58 5.85 -16.69
N ARG A 32 0.09 5.81 -15.53
CA ARG A 32 1.20 4.90 -15.26
C ARG A 32 0.88 4.02 -14.05
N PRO A 33 0.29 2.83 -14.26
CA PRO A 33 -0.03 1.89 -13.20
C PRO A 33 1.25 1.38 -12.52
N ILE A 34 1.28 1.43 -11.19
CA ILE A 34 2.40 1.02 -10.34
C ILE A 34 1.96 -0.21 -9.53
N VAL A 35 2.68 -1.30 -9.76
CA VAL A 35 2.55 -2.57 -9.01
C VAL A 35 3.94 -3.19 -8.92
N LEU A 36 4.32 -3.62 -7.72
CA LEU A 36 5.59 -4.28 -7.42
C LEU A 36 5.32 -5.50 -6.55
N GLY A 37 6.01 -6.60 -6.82
CA GLY A 37 5.98 -7.81 -6.00
C GLY A 37 5.50 -9.04 -6.76
N ASP A 38 5.82 -10.19 -6.17
CA ASP A 38 5.48 -11.50 -6.69
C ASP A 38 4.42 -12.19 -5.82
N ARG A 39 3.95 -13.36 -6.25
CA ARG A 39 2.94 -14.13 -5.53
C ARG A 39 3.44 -14.56 -4.13
N SER A 40 4.73 -14.84 -4.02
CA SER A 40 5.47 -15.26 -2.82
C SER A 40 5.60 -14.17 -1.75
N ALA A 41 5.31 -12.91 -2.09
CA ALA A 41 5.43 -11.76 -1.20
C ALA A 41 4.76 -12.00 0.15
N LYS A 42 5.55 -11.91 1.23
CA LYS A 42 5.09 -12.13 2.61
C LYS A 42 4.19 -11.01 3.14
N ILE A 43 4.35 -9.80 2.63
CA ILE A 43 3.59 -8.62 3.07
C ILE A 43 2.89 -8.02 1.87
N MET A 44 1.56 -7.87 1.94
CA MET A 44 0.82 -7.07 0.97
C MET A 44 0.56 -5.68 1.54
N GLN A 45 1.25 -4.67 1.00
CA GLN A 45 1.16 -3.28 1.43
C GLN A 45 0.29 -2.48 0.47
N ILE A 46 -0.79 -1.91 0.98
CA ILE A 46 -1.82 -1.22 0.20
C ILE A 46 -1.96 0.22 0.69
N SER A 47 -1.71 1.18 -0.21
CA SER A 47 -1.84 2.62 0.07
C SER A 47 -2.93 3.28 -0.80
N GLN A 48 -3.07 4.62 -0.75
CA GLN A 48 -4.10 5.31 -1.54
C GLN A 48 -3.83 5.31 -3.05
N ALA A 49 -2.66 5.77 -3.45
CA ALA A 49 -2.27 6.05 -4.83
C ALA A 49 -0.80 6.48 -4.88
N PRO A 50 -0.11 6.28 -6.01
CA PRO A 50 1.17 6.91 -6.31
C PRO A 50 1.11 8.44 -6.20
N SER A 51 2.19 9.04 -5.72
CA SER A 51 2.42 10.49 -5.85
C SER A 51 2.92 10.84 -7.26
N LYS A 52 3.02 12.15 -7.56
CA LYS A 52 3.64 12.62 -8.80
C LYS A 52 5.07 12.07 -8.98
N THR A 53 5.87 12.06 -7.92
CA THR A 53 7.25 11.52 -7.96
C THR A 53 7.26 10.03 -8.28
N VAL A 54 6.32 9.26 -7.73
CA VAL A 54 6.20 7.82 -8.05
C VAL A 54 5.73 7.64 -9.50
N HIS A 55 4.85 8.50 -10.00
CA HIS A 55 4.45 8.48 -11.41
C HIS A 55 5.63 8.76 -12.36
N GLU A 56 6.54 9.67 -11.99
CA GLU A 56 7.72 9.98 -12.80
C GLU A 56 8.81 8.89 -12.71
N THR A 57 9.06 8.37 -11.51
CA THR A 57 10.15 7.42 -11.25
C THR A 57 9.77 5.95 -11.45
N GLY A 58 8.48 5.62 -11.28
CA GLY A 58 7.98 4.25 -11.24
C GLY A 58 8.30 3.49 -9.94
N ARG A 59 8.97 4.12 -8.96
CA ARG A 59 9.40 3.46 -7.72
C ARG A 59 8.49 3.86 -6.56
N PRO A 60 7.69 2.94 -6.00
CA PRO A 60 6.76 3.27 -4.91
C PRO A 60 7.52 3.63 -3.63
N PHE A 61 6.99 4.56 -2.84
CA PHE A 61 7.63 5.02 -1.60
C PHE A 61 9.07 5.55 -1.78
N ASN A 62 9.43 6.08 -2.95
CA ASN A 62 10.76 6.66 -3.20
C ASN A 62 10.87 8.15 -2.78
N ASP A 63 10.24 8.52 -1.67
CA ASP A 63 10.21 9.88 -1.14
C ASP A 63 10.54 9.90 0.37
N ALA A 64 10.47 11.09 0.99
CA ALA A 64 10.76 11.24 2.41
C ALA A 64 9.81 10.44 3.30
N SER A 65 8.53 10.35 2.92
CA SER A 65 7.54 9.55 3.62
C SER A 65 7.86 8.06 3.56
N GLY A 66 8.29 7.58 2.40
CA GLY A 66 8.75 6.21 2.24
C GLY A 66 10.05 5.89 2.99
N ARG A 67 11.02 6.82 3.03
CA ARG A 67 12.22 6.65 3.85
C ARG A 67 11.91 6.52 5.34
N LYS A 68 11.01 7.36 5.85
CA LYS A 68 10.51 7.26 7.22
C LYS A 68 9.83 5.92 7.48
N LEU A 69 8.96 5.48 6.56
CA LEU A 69 8.28 4.19 6.66
C LEU A 69 9.27 3.02 6.79
N ARG A 70 10.26 2.95 5.88
CA ARG A 70 11.20 1.82 5.87
C ARG A 70 12.24 1.90 6.99
N GLY A 71 12.89 3.05 7.12
CA GLY A 71 14.02 3.23 8.02
C GLY A 71 13.61 3.41 9.48
N GLU A 72 12.57 4.21 9.75
CA GLU A 72 12.18 4.54 11.13
C GLU A 72 11.03 3.65 11.64
N TRP A 73 10.08 3.27 10.79
CA TRP A 73 8.95 2.46 11.25
C TRP A 73 9.25 0.98 11.14
N TYR A 74 9.66 0.50 9.98
CA TYR A 74 9.90 -0.92 9.77
C TYR A 74 11.29 -1.38 10.19
N HIS A 75 12.27 -0.46 10.28
CA HIS A 75 13.67 -0.78 10.54
C HIS A 75 14.21 -1.83 9.55
N ILE A 76 13.94 -1.65 8.26
CA ILE A 76 14.43 -2.52 7.19
C ILE A 76 15.17 -1.72 6.13
N SER A 77 16.09 -2.37 5.42
CA SER A 77 16.80 -1.77 4.30
C SER A 77 15.91 -1.61 3.07
N ASP A 78 16.36 -0.79 2.11
CA ASP A 78 15.73 -0.69 0.80
C ASP A 78 15.72 -2.05 0.08
N ASP A 79 16.79 -2.83 0.17
CA ASP A 79 16.87 -4.16 -0.47
C ASP A 79 15.76 -5.09 0.04
N VAL A 80 15.52 -5.11 1.36
CA VAL A 80 14.44 -5.91 1.96
C VAL A 80 13.05 -5.40 1.53
N PHE A 81 12.86 -4.09 1.45
CA PHE A 81 11.55 -3.52 1.11
C PHE A 81 11.19 -3.64 -0.38
N TYR A 82 12.18 -3.58 -1.26
CA TYR A 82 11.96 -3.66 -2.71
C TYR A 82 12.15 -5.08 -3.26
N ASP A 83 12.47 -6.05 -2.42
CA ASP A 83 12.48 -7.48 -2.75
C ASP A 83 11.04 -7.96 -3.07
N PRO A 84 10.79 -8.42 -4.31
CA PRO A 84 9.44 -8.80 -4.74
C PRO A 84 8.93 -10.08 -4.06
N ASP A 85 9.80 -10.91 -3.49
CA ASP A 85 9.42 -12.09 -2.68
C ASP A 85 9.04 -11.71 -1.24
N ARG A 86 9.28 -10.46 -0.83
CA ARG A 86 8.99 -9.95 0.52
C ARG A 86 7.78 -9.03 0.54
N PHE A 87 7.72 -8.10 -0.41
CA PHE A 87 6.66 -7.08 -0.47
C PHE A 87 5.91 -7.09 -1.79
N TYR A 88 4.59 -7.18 -1.68
CA TYR A 88 3.66 -6.80 -2.74
C TYR A 88 3.15 -5.40 -2.46
N ILE A 89 3.68 -4.41 -3.17
CA ILE A 89 3.39 -2.99 -2.98
C ILE A 89 2.41 -2.52 -4.05
N VAL A 90 1.22 -2.11 -3.59
CA VAL A 90 0.13 -1.67 -4.45
C VAL A 90 -0.65 -0.53 -3.81
N SER A 91 -1.57 0.05 -4.57
CA SER A 91 -2.44 1.13 -4.12
C SER A 91 -3.88 0.90 -4.55
N MET A 92 -4.82 1.53 -3.83
CA MET A 92 -6.24 1.61 -4.17
C MET A 92 -6.45 2.12 -5.61
N ALA A 93 -5.75 3.18 -6.00
CA ALA A 93 -5.54 3.48 -7.41
C ALA A 93 -4.08 3.24 -7.78
N HIS A 94 -3.83 2.38 -8.76
CA HIS A 94 -2.48 2.08 -9.24
C HIS A 94 -1.79 3.27 -9.91
N CYS A 95 -2.49 4.37 -10.21
CA CYS A 95 -1.94 5.52 -10.91
C CYS A 95 -2.02 6.79 -10.05
N TYR A 96 -1.07 7.70 -10.27
CA TYR A 96 -1.17 9.06 -9.76
C TYR A 96 -2.43 9.74 -10.31
N PRO A 97 -3.35 10.20 -9.45
CA PRO A 97 -4.62 10.74 -9.92
C PRO A 97 -4.53 12.20 -10.36
N GLY A 98 -3.37 12.87 -10.26
CA GLY A 98 -3.23 14.30 -10.57
C GLY A 98 -3.39 15.19 -9.33
N LYS A 99 -3.12 16.49 -9.47
CA LYS A 99 -3.16 17.45 -8.37
C LYS A 99 -4.58 17.97 -8.14
N ALA A 100 -5.00 18.08 -6.88
CA ALA A 100 -6.29 18.68 -6.54
C ALA A 100 -6.23 20.22 -6.55
N PRO A 101 -7.33 20.93 -6.86
CA PRO A 101 -7.36 22.40 -6.88
C PRO A 101 -6.96 23.04 -5.53
N GLY A 102 -7.30 22.40 -4.41
CA GLY A 102 -6.97 22.86 -3.06
C GLY A 102 -5.58 22.45 -2.55
N GLY A 103 -4.74 21.86 -3.41
CA GLY A 103 -3.46 21.28 -3.01
C GLY A 103 -3.56 19.78 -2.67
N GLY A 104 -2.40 19.13 -2.60
CA GLY A 104 -2.32 17.67 -2.53
C GLY A 104 -2.76 16.96 -3.81
N ASP A 105 -2.87 15.65 -3.72
CA ASP A 105 -3.27 14.79 -4.84
C ASP A 105 -4.79 14.62 -4.84
N ARG A 106 -5.39 14.45 -6.02
CA ARG A 106 -6.81 14.12 -6.17
C ARG A 106 -7.12 12.81 -5.44
N ARG A 107 -8.36 12.65 -4.97
CA ARG A 107 -8.79 11.39 -4.37
C ARG A 107 -8.70 10.27 -5.43
N PRO A 108 -8.16 9.09 -5.10
CA PRO A 108 -8.11 7.98 -6.05
C PRO A 108 -9.51 7.55 -6.49
N PRO A 109 -9.72 7.25 -7.78
CA PRO A 109 -10.99 6.73 -8.26
C PRO A 109 -11.22 5.29 -7.77
N LYS A 110 -12.42 5.00 -7.24
CA LYS A 110 -12.77 3.67 -6.71
C LYS A 110 -12.71 2.56 -7.75
N VAL A 111 -13.04 2.89 -9.00
CA VAL A 111 -13.08 1.93 -10.13
C VAL A 111 -11.76 1.18 -10.31
N CYS A 112 -10.62 1.80 -9.98
CA CYS A 112 -9.31 1.17 -10.11
C CYS A 112 -9.15 0.00 -9.13
N ALA A 113 -9.58 0.18 -7.87
CA ALA A 113 -9.54 -0.87 -6.86
C ALA A 113 -10.54 -1.99 -7.15
N GLU A 114 -11.76 -1.62 -7.56
CA GLU A 114 -12.80 -2.57 -7.93
C GLU A 114 -12.36 -3.45 -9.11
N HIS A 115 -11.63 -2.86 -10.06
CA HIS A 115 -11.19 -3.55 -11.27
C HIS A 115 -9.88 -4.35 -11.11
N TRP A 116 -8.89 -3.83 -10.38
CA TRP A 116 -7.57 -4.47 -10.25
C TRP A 116 -7.30 -5.08 -8.87
N LEU A 117 -7.43 -4.28 -7.81
CA LEU A 117 -7.05 -4.71 -6.46
C LEU A 117 -7.84 -5.94 -5.99
N SER A 118 -9.13 -6.00 -6.31
CA SER A 118 -10.00 -7.14 -6.02
C SER A 118 -9.51 -8.47 -6.65
N ARG A 119 -8.81 -8.39 -7.80
CA ARG A 119 -8.25 -9.54 -8.53
C ARG A 119 -6.82 -9.86 -8.09
N GLU A 120 -6.05 -8.87 -7.66
CA GLU A 120 -4.68 -9.06 -7.16
C GLU A 120 -4.66 -9.74 -5.79
N MET A 121 -5.48 -9.25 -4.84
CA MET A 121 -5.52 -9.74 -3.46
C MET A 121 -5.66 -11.27 -3.30
N PRO A 122 -6.51 -11.99 -4.05
CA PRO A 122 -6.58 -13.44 -3.96
C PRO A 122 -5.36 -14.18 -4.54
N LEU A 123 -4.55 -13.52 -5.35
CA LEU A 123 -3.40 -14.13 -6.05
C LEU A 123 -2.07 -13.96 -5.31
N VAL A 124 -2.02 -13.17 -4.24
CA VAL A 124 -0.81 -12.98 -3.41
C VAL A 124 -0.90 -13.86 -2.16
N ASP A 125 0.16 -14.61 -1.88
CA ASP A 125 0.26 -15.52 -0.72
C ASP A 125 0.93 -14.84 0.48
N ASN A 126 0.44 -13.65 0.83
CA ASN A 126 0.98 -12.86 1.93
C ASN A 126 0.65 -13.48 3.30
N ALA A 127 1.51 -13.26 4.29
CA ALA A 127 1.23 -13.59 5.69
C ALA A 127 0.37 -12.51 6.36
N LEU A 128 0.59 -11.23 6.02
CA LEU A 128 -0.13 -10.10 6.62
C LEU A 128 -0.39 -8.96 5.63
N TYR A 129 -1.32 -8.08 5.98
CA TYR A 129 -1.64 -6.86 5.24
C TYR A 129 -1.17 -5.62 6.00
N ILE A 130 -0.56 -4.67 5.29
CA ILE A 130 -0.29 -3.32 5.80
C ILE A 130 -1.11 -2.31 4.99
N ILE A 131 -2.02 -1.60 5.64
CA ILE A 131 -2.93 -0.64 5.02
C ILE A 131 -2.52 0.77 5.41
N ILE A 132 -2.15 1.62 4.44
CA ILE A 132 -1.54 2.92 4.73
C ILE A 132 -2.48 4.07 4.33
N GLY A 133 -2.85 4.87 5.33
CA GLY A 133 -3.60 6.10 5.17
C GLY A 133 -5.12 5.91 5.19
N GLY A 134 -5.84 7.00 5.49
CA GLY A 134 -7.28 6.98 5.72
C GLY A 134 -8.12 6.50 4.54
N ILE A 135 -7.71 6.80 3.29
CA ILE A 135 -8.48 6.38 2.10
C ILE A 135 -8.42 4.87 1.91
N ALA A 136 -7.26 4.24 2.09
CA ALA A 136 -7.15 2.78 2.01
C ALA A 136 -7.86 2.12 3.20
N ALA A 137 -7.73 2.69 4.41
CA ALA A 137 -8.42 2.22 5.60
C ALA A 137 -9.96 2.24 5.44
N GLU A 138 -10.53 3.34 4.95
CA GLU A 138 -11.97 3.48 4.71
C GLU A 138 -12.50 2.49 3.68
N PHE A 139 -11.68 2.08 2.71
CA PHE A 139 -12.11 1.07 1.73
C PHE A 139 -12.26 -0.31 2.35
N PHE A 140 -11.31 -0.74 3.18
CA PHE A 140 -11.33 -2.06 3.80
C PHE A 140 -12.21 -2.12 5.06
N PHE A 141 -12.36 -0.99 5.75
CA PHE A 141 -13.06 -0.89 7.03
C PHE A 141 -14.04 0.31 7.00
N PRO A 142 -15.08 0.26 6.17
CA PRO A 142 -15.96 1.40 5.93
C PRO A 142 -16.69 1.84 7.20
N GLY A 143 -16.81 3.17 7.38
CA GLY A 143 -17.48 3.76 8.54
C GLY A 143 -16.67 3.74 9.83
N ARG A 144 -15.37 3.40 9.77
CA ARG A 144 -14.48 3.34 10.94
C ARG A 144 -13.41 4.43 10.89
N GLY A 145 -13.16 5.07 12.03
CA GLY A 145 -12.19 6.17 12.12
C GLY A 145 -10.74 5.69 12.02
N LEU A 146 -9.89 6.42 11.28
CA LEU A 146 -8.47 6.07 11.09
C LEU A 146 -7.73 5.86 12.42
N THR A 147 -7.87 6.78 13.37
CA THR A 147 -7.18 6.67 14.68
C THR A 147 -7.55 5.36 15.38
N GLN A 148 -8.84 5.00 15.40
CA GLN A 148 -9.29 3.76 16.01
C GLN A 148 -8.63 2.56 15.32
N LEU A 149 -8.67 2.51 13.98
CA LEU A 149 -8.11 1.41 13.21
C LEU A 149 -6.59 1.25 13.41
N VAL A 150 -5.85 2.34 13.59
CA VAL A 150 -4.39 2.31 13.84
C VAL A 150 -4.04 1.56 15.12
N PHE A 151 -4.90 1.61 16.14
CA PHE A 151 -4.65 1.00 17.45
C PHE A 151 -5.30 -0.37 17.64
N GLU A 152 -5.87 -0.95 16.59
CA GLU A 152 -6.51 -2.28 16.65
C GLU A 152 -5.75 -3.32 15.83
N ASP A 153 -5.73 -4.55 16.30
CA ASP A 153 -5.31 -5.72 15.53
C ASP A 153 -6.49 -6.22 14.71
N LEU A 154 -6.44 -5.98 13.40
CA LEU A 154 -7.53 -6.27 12.48
C LEU A 154 -7.27 -7.57 11.73
N GLN A 155 -8.30 -8.06 11.04
CA GLN A 155 -8.16 -9.12 10.06
C GLN A 155 -8.72 -8.70 8.72
N LEU A 156 -8.05 -9.14 7.66
CA LEU A 156 -8.50 -9.00 6.29
C LEU A 156 -8.30 -10.34 5.59
N ARG A 157 -9.38 -10.90 5.02
CA ARG A 157 -9.37 -12.20 4.34
C ARG A 157 -8.76 -13.34 5.19
N GLY A 158 -9.04 -13.34 6.50
CA GLY A 158 -8.54 -14.34 7.45
C GLY A 158 -7.07 -14.20 7.84
N LYS A 159 -6.40 -13.12 7.44
CA LYS A 159 -5.00 -12.84 7.76
C LYS A 159 -4.87 -11.56 8.61
N PRO A 160 -3.84 -11.43 9.45
CA PRO A 160 -3.57 -10.20 10.19
C PRO A 160 -3.50 -8.97 9.28
N ALA A 161 -4.09 -7.86 9.73
CA ALA A 161 -4.06 -6.59 9.04
C ALA A 161 -3.73 -5.44 10.00
N TYR A 162 -2.80 -4.59 9.60
CA TYR A 162 -2.37 -3.44 10.39
C TYR A 162 -2.58 -2.16 9.60
N VAL A 163 -3.31 -1.21 10.19
CA VAL A 163 -3.53 0.12 9.60
C VAL A 163 -2.47 1.08 10.13
N LEU A 164 -1.84 1.82 9.23
CA LEU A 164 -0.88 2.86 9.55
C LEU A 164 -1.40 4.23 9.10
N PRO A 165 -1.17 5.30 9.87
CA PRO A 165 -1.33 6.66 9.34
C PRO A 165 -0.32 6.88 8.21
N HIS A 166 -0.59 7.82 7.31
CA HIS A 166 0.40 8.16 6.28
C HIS A 166 1.63 8.82 6.96
N PRO A 167 2.88 8.43 6.62
CA PRO A 167 4.11 9.04 7.16
C PRO A 167 4.42 10.42 6.55
N SER A 168 3.39 11.26 6.35
CA SER A 168 3.51 12.60 5.77
C SER A 168 3.75 13.66 6.86
N PRO A 169 4.53 14.72 6.56
CA PRO A 169 4.61 15.90 7.42
C PRO A 169 3.25 16.54 7.73
N LEU A 170 2.25 16.34 6.87
CA LEU A 170 0.88 16.81 7.10
C LEU A 170 0.22 16.18 8.34
N ASN A 171 0.74 15.06 8.83
CA ASN A 171 0.22 14.35 10.00
C ASN A 171 0.97 14.67 11.30
N VAL A 172 1.85 15.69 11.33
CA VAL A 172 2.61 16.06 12.54
C VAL A 172 1.72 16.27 13.76
N LYS A 173 0.61 17.00 13.61
CA LYS A 173 -0.35 17.21 14.71
C LYS A 173 -0.89 15.88 15.24
N TRP A 174 -1.29 14.96 14.35
CA TRP A 174 -1.78 13.65 14.74
C TRP A 174 -0.72 12.87 15.53
N PHE A 175 0.56 12.90 15.12
CA PHE A 175 1.63 12.24 15.87
C PHE A 175 1.88 12.88 17.25
N MET A 176 1.63 14.18 17.42
CA MET A 176 1.70 14.85 18.72
C MET A 176 0.50 14.50 19.61
N ASP A 177 -0.68 14.36 19.03
CA ASP A 177 -1.91 13.99 19.75
C ASP A 177 -1.90 12.49 20.14
N TYR A 178 -1.18 11.64 19.40
CA TYR A 178 -1.09 10.18 19.60
C TYR A 178 0.36 9.67 19.67
N PRO A 179 1.17 10.11 20.64
CA PRO A 179 2.59 9.73 20.74
C PRO A 179 2.82 8.22 20.95
N GLN A 180 1.83 7.52 21.54
CA GLN A 180 1.83 6.08 21.72
C GLN A 180 1.85 5.30 20.40
N PHE A 181 1.49 5.93 19.27
CA PHE A 181 1.69 5.32 17.95
C PHE A 181 3.15 4.95 17.74
N THR A 182 4.07 5.91 17.93
CA THR A 182 5.49 5.69 17.71
C THR A 182 6.13 4.95 18.89
N ALA A 183 5.73 5.25 20.11
CA ALA A 183 6.34 4.69 21.32
C ALA A 183 5.97 3.22 21.57
N GLU A 184 4.77 2.78 21.17
CA GLU A 184 4.23 1.47 21.56
C GLU A 184 3.63 0.68 20.38
N ARG A 185 2.77 1.31 19.57
CA ARG A 185 2.04 0.60 18.52
C ARG A 185 2.95 0.17 17.37
N MET A 186 3.76 1.08 16.84
CA MET A 186 4.64 0.81 15.71
C MET A 186 5.72 -0.24 16.06
N PRO A 187 6.33 -0.26 17.26
CA PRO A 187 7.18 -1.38 17.69
C PRO A 187 6.51 -2.75 17.60
N LYS A 188 5.26 -2.89 18.05
CA LYS A 188 4.50 -4.15 17.95
C LYS A 188 4.24 -4.55 16.49
N ILE A 189 3.83 -3.59 15.65
CA ILE A 189 3.62 -3.85 14.21
C ILE A 189 4.95 -4.25 13.54
N ARG A 190 6.06 -3.64 13.94
CA ARG A 190 7.40 -3.97 13.44
C ARG A 190 7.78 -5.42 13.76
N GLU A 191 7.50 -5.90 14.97
CA GLU A 191 7.74 -7.30 15.33
C GLU A 191 6.98 -8.26 14.41
N GLU A 192 5.75 -7.94 14.05
CA GLU A 192 4.94 -8.72 13.10
C GLU A 192 5.51 -8.67 11.67
N ILE A 193 5.99 -7.50 11.25
CA ILE A 193 6.70 -7.34 9.96
C ILE A 193 7.97 -8.19 9.94
N HIS A 194 8.81 -8.12 10.98
CA HIS A 194 10.06 -8.89 11.06
C HIS A 194 9.79 -10.39 11.09
N ARG A 195 8.79 -10.82 11.87
CA ARG A 195 8.36 -12.22 11.89
C ARG A 195 7.89 -12.71 10.52
N ALA A 196 7.12 -11.91 9.78
CA ALA A 196 6.67 -12.27 8.44
C ALA A 196 7.81 -12.33 7.40
N LEU A 197 8.91 -11.62 7.65
CA LEU A 197 10.07 -11.52 6.76
C LEU A 197 11.25 -12.40 7.18
N ASP A 198 11.09 -13.19 8.26
CA ASP A 198 12.14 -13.99 8.88
C ASP A 198 13.42 -13.16 9.19
N LEU A 199 13.23 -11.97 9.78
CA LEU A 199 14.29 -11.02 10.17
C LEU A 199 14.59 -11.02 11.67
#